data_AF-A0A7J3B048-F1
#
_entry.id   AF-A0A7J3B048-F1
#
_cell.length_a   1.000
_cell.length_b   1.000
_cell.length_c   1.000
_cell.angle_alpha   90.00
_cell.angle_beta   90.00
_cell.angle_gamma   90.00
#
_symmetry.space_group_name_H-M   'P 1'
#
loop_
_entity.id
_entity.type
_entity.pdbx_description
1 polymer ?
#
loop_
_entity_poly.entity_id
_entity_poly.type
_entity_poly.pdbx_seq_one_letter_code
_entity_poly.pdbx_strand_id
1 'polypeptide(L)' 'MASQRLLSSKLRYASAMKSNKRLPTWVFVKTRRRVRGRPRRNWRRSRLQL' A
#
# COMPACT_ATOMS: atom_id res chain seq x y z
N MET A 1 -3.14 -8.99 12.02
CA MET A 1 -4.35 -9.45 11.29
C MET A 1 -5.32 -9.99 12.33
N ALA A 2 -6.62 -9.73 12.21
CA ALA A 2 -7.59 -10.30 13.14
C ALA A 2 -7.77 -11.80 12.89
N SER A 3 -7.87 -12.58 13.97
CA SER A 3 -7.88 -14.05 13.93
C SER A 3 -9.11 -14.59 13.17
N GLN A 4 -10.30 -14.14 13.53
CA GLN A 4 -11.60 -14.67 13.05
C GLN A 4 -12.15 -13.99 11.78
N ARG A 5 -11.32 -13.27 11.01
CA ARG A 5 -11.79 -12.66 9.74
C ARG A 5 -11.90 -13.68 8.61
N LEU A 6 -12.92 -13.49 7.77
CA LEU A 6 -13.09 -14.19 6.50
C LEU A 6 -11.85 -14.03 5.60
N LEU A 7 -11.58 -15.04 4.78
CA LEU A 7 -10.44 -15.06 3.87
C LEU A 7 -10.47 -13.90 2.87
N SER A 8 -11.64 -13.59 2.30
CA SER A 8 -11.84 -12.47 1.37
C SER A 8 -11.39 -11.14 1.95
N SER A 9 -11.82 -10.86 3.20
CA SER A 9 -11.40 -9.68 3.95
C SER A 9 -9.87 -9.70 4.14
N LYS A 10 -9.29 -10.82 4.60
CA LYS A 10 -7.83 -10.96 4.81
C LYS A 10 -7.03 -10.65 3.54
N LEU A 11 -7.49 -11.10 2.36
CA LEU A 11 -6.87 -10.80 1.07
C LEU A 11 -6.93 -9.30 0.73
N ARG A 12 -8.06 -8.62 0.96
CA ARG A 12 -8.19 -7.16 0.74
C ARG A 12 -7.23 -6.39 1.64
N TYR A 13 -7.14 -6.75 2.93
CA TYR A 13 -6.19 -6.13 3.86
C TYR A 13 -4.73 -6.42 3.46
N ALA A 14 -4.41 -7.64 3.02
CA ALA A 14 -3.08 -8.00 2.55
C ALA A 14 -2.67 -7.22 1.29
N SER A 15 -3.58 -7.08 0.33
CA SER A 15 -3.38 -6.28 -0.88
C SER A 15 -3.13 -4.81 -0.53
N ALA A 16 -3.96 -4.24 0.35
CA ALA A 16 -3.82 -2.86 0.83
C ALA A 16 -2.52 -2.62 1.63
N MET A 17 -1.96 -3.66 2.24
CA MET A 17 -0.64 -3.60 2.89
C MET A 17 0.49 -3.66 1.87
N LYS A 18 0.41 -4.56 0.89
CA LYS A 18 1.41 -4.70 -0.19
C LYS A 18 1.52 -3.43 -1.05
N SER A 19 0.39 -2.76 -1.32
CA SER A 19 0.36 -1.53 -2.10
C SER A 19 0.91 -0.31 -1.34
N ASN A 20 0.99 -0.34 -0.01
CA ASN A 20 1.50 0.79 0.80
C ASN A 20 3.04 0.83 0.89
N LYS A 21 3.73 0.60 -0.24
CA LYS A 21 5.21 0.62 -0.34
C LYS A 21 5.69 1.82 -1.16
N ARG A 22 6.91 2.30 -0.86
CA ARG A 22 7.63 3.30 -1.66
C ARG A 22 7.92 2.72 -3.06
N LEU A 23 7.88 3.58 -4.07
CA LEU A 23 8.41 3.24 -5.38
C LEU A 23 9.93 2.99 -5.30
N PRO A 24 10.46 1.97 -5.98
CA PRO A 24 11.89 1.71 -6.02
C PRO A 24 12.69 2.86 -6.63
N THR A 25 13.92 3.06 -6.16
CA THR A 25 14.80 4.14 -6.62
C THR A 25 15.07 4.08 -8.12
N TRP A 26 15.28 2.86 -8.66
CA TRP A 26 15.56 2.66 -10.08
C TRP A 26 14.42 3.17 -11.00
N VAL A 27 13.17 3.19 -10.53
CA VAL A 27 12.03 3.71 -11.31
C VAL A 27 12.19 5.20 -11.54
N PHE A 28 12.61 5.96 -10.51
CA PHE A 28 12.84 7.40 -10.64
C PHE A 28 14.01 7.70 -11.59
N VAL A 29 15.07 6.90 -11.53
CA VAL A 29 16.23 7.03 -12.42
C VAL A 29 15.83 6.74 -13.87
N LYS A 30 15.17 5.60 -14.12
CA LYS A 30 14.71 5.17 -15.45
C LYS A 30 13.75 6.18 -16.09
N THR A 31 12.89 6.80 -15.28
CA THR A 31 11.85 7.73 -15.77
C THR A 31 12.27 9.20 -15.73
N ARG A 32 13.55 9.51 -15.41
CA ARG A 32 14.02 10.89 -15.21
C ARG A 32 13.10 11.70 -14.29
N ARG A 33 12.65 11.06 -13.20
CA ARG A 33 11.71 11.62 -12.20
C ARG A 33 10.34 12.05 -12.73
N ARG A 34 9.93 11.59 -13.91
CA ARG A 34 8.55 11.80 -14.41
C ARG A 34 7.52 11.11 -13.52
N VAL A 35 7.83 9.90 -13.02
CA VAL A 35 6.99 9.23 -12.02
C VAL A 35 7.29 9.82 -10.64
N ARG A 36 6.27 10.35 -9.97
CA ARG A 36 6.38 10.92 -8.61
C ARG A 36 5.96 9.91 -7.55
N GLY A 37 6.40 10.16 -6.32
CA GLY A 37 6.01 9.36 -5.17
C GLY A 37 4.51 9.50 -4.88
N ARG A 38 3.79 8.37 -4.85
CA ARG A 38 2.39 8.33 -4.41
C ARG A 38 2.25 8.60 -2.91
N PRO A 39 1.13 9.21 -2.45
CA PRO A 39 0.86 9.37 -1.03
C PRO A 39 0.82 8.01 -0.33
N ARG A 40 1.46 7.93 0.84
CA ARG A 40 1.45 6.73 1.66
C ARG A 40 0.35 6.83 2.71
N ARG A 41 -0.31 5.71 2.95
CA ARG A 41 -1.34 5.62 3.98
C ARG A 41 -0.68 5.29 5.32
N ASN A 42 -1.07 6.00 6.37
CA ASN A 42 -0.72 5.66 7.74
C ASN A 42 -1.97 5.13 8.45
N TRP A 43 -1.87 3.97 9.09
CA TRP A 43 -2.97 3.32 9.80
C TRP A 43 -3.53 4.18 10.95
N ARG A 44 -2.70 5.07 11.52
CA ARG A 44 -3.13 6.03 12.55
C ARG A 44 -3.94 7.19 11.99
N ARG A 45 -3.68 7.62 10.75
CA ARG A 45 -4.30 8.80 10.14
C ARG A 45 -5.50 8.45 9.26
N SER A 46 -5.48 7.28 8.62
CA SER A 46 -6.54 6.85 7.70
C SER A 46 -6.82 5.36 7.90
N ARG A 47 -8.06 5.06 8.31
CA ARG A 47 -8.56 3.70 8.52
C ARG A 47 -9.03 3.11 7.19
N LEU A 48 -8.78 1.80 6.99
CA LEU A 48 -9.36 1.05 5.88
C LEU A 48 -10.78 0.64 6.25
N GLN A 49 -11.77 1.10 5.49
CA GLN A 49 -13.15 0.63 5.57
C GLN A 49 -13.34 -0.49 4.54
N LEU A 50 -12.82 -1.67 4.86
CA LEU A 50 -12.79 -2.86 3.99
C LEU A 50 -13.48 -4.06 4.61
#